data_AF-A0A1E5W9G5-F1
#
_entry.id   AF-A0A1E5W9G5-F1
#
_cell.length_a   1.000
_cell.length_b   1.000
_cell.length_c   1.000
_cell.angle_alpha   90.00
_cell.angle_beta   90.00
_cell.angle_gamma   90.00
#
_symmetry.space_group_name_H-M   'P 1'
#
loop_
_entity.id
_entity.type
_entity.pdbx_description
1 polymer ?
#
loop_
_entity_poly.entity_id
_entity_poly.type
_entity_poly.pdbx_seq_one_letter_code
_entity_poly.pdbx_strand_id
1 'polypeptide(L)'
;MEPQVLATDENLVLLRVVVSPEKNIIKGNDLYVYKPAGDGGPSLTLLPQPPGGIIFCSYQVGVLSCPANNSRDEKEKSFFMVAALCHDESAIARGRFVLHLYYSKHQTWTATKKCQDDQGYCLLHQNTRVVAVGGEDATIAFVDLWQGILLCDLSQVEAKPCLRYAPLPPPAGPPILGDARLSRDIAFVEGRFKYVQQQLHWLQVCSVDQTSVC
;
A
#
# COMPACT_ATOMS: atom_id res chain seq x y z
N MET A 1 18.58 7.31 10.94
CA MET A 1 17.74 6.56 10.00
C MET A 1 17.57 7.40 8.75
N GLU A 2 17.71 6.81 7.57
CA GLU A 2 17.54 7.54 6.30
C GLU A 2 16.05 7.73 5.96
N PRO A 3 15.69 8.82 5.27
CA PRO A 3 14.35 8.99 4.69
C PRO A 3 13.98 7.85 3.74
N GLN A 4 12.71 7.48 3.71
CA GLN A 4 12.21 6.41 2.83
C GLN A 4 11.04 6.91 1.97
N VAL A 5 11.04 6.51 0.69
CA VAL A 5 9.86 6.61 -0.18
C VAL A 5 8.95 5.44 0.15
N LEU A 6 7.73 5.74 0.61
CA LEU A 6 6.74 4.73 0.93
C LEU A 6 5.83 4.42 -0.27
N ALA A 7 5.42 5.46 -0.99
CA ALA A 7 4.54 5.33 -2.14
C ALA A 7 4.68 6.53 -3.08
N THR A 8 4.22 6.35 -4.32
CA THR A 8 4.18 7.37 -5.34
C THR A 8 2.90 7.26 -6.14
N ASP A 9 2.34 8.38 -6.56
CA ASP A 9 1.26 8.43 -7.53
C ASP A 9 1.31 9.76 -8.30
N GLU A 10 1.20 9.70 -9.63
CA GLU A 10 1.38 10.86 -10.52
C GLU A 10 2.60 11.72 -10.15
N ASN A 11 2.37 12.93 -9.60
CA ASN A 11 3.37 13.88 -9.12
C ASN A 11 3.39 13.97 -7.59
N LEU A 12 3.04 12.91 -6.88
CA LEU A 12 3.07 12.83 -5.42
C LEU A 12 4.06 11.76 -4.98
N VAL A 13 4.84 12.10 -3.95
CA VAL A 13 5.73 11.16 -3.27
C VAL A 13 5.41 11.19 -1.78
N LEU A 14 4.99 10.04 -1.25
CA LEU A 14 4.83 9.85 0.19
C LEU A 14 6.17 9.44 0.79
N LEU A 15 6.66 10.27 1.71
CA LEU A 15 7.95 10.12 2.37
C LEU A 15 7.75 9.84 3.85
N ARG A 16 8.59 8.97 4.41
CA ARG A 16 8.82 8.88 5.85
C ARG A 16 10.16 9.48 6.18
N VAL A 17 10.17 10.47 7.06
CA VAL A 17 11.39 11.10 7.55
C VAL A 17 11.47 10.85 9.04
N VAL A 18 12.59 10.31 9.51
CA VAL A 18 12.80 10.03 10.92
C VAL A 18 13.65 11.11 11.57
N VAL A 19 13.02 12.00 12.33
CA VAL A 19 13.70 13.06 13.11
C VAL A 19 13.40 12.84 14.59
N SER A 20 14.27 12.10 15.29
CA SER A 20 14.10 11.87 16.73
C SER A 20 15.45 11.93 17.45
N PRO A 21 15.55 12.66 18.57
CA PRO A 21 16.61 12.46 19.54
C PRO A 21 16.35 11.15 20.32
N GLU A 22 16.69 10.04 19.66
CA GLU A 22 16.99 8.68 20.15
C GLU A 22 15.97 7.93 21.05
N LYS A 23 15.01 8.56 21.74
CA LYS A 23 14.19 7.89 22.77
C LYS A 23 12.71 7.68 22.43
N ASN A 24 12.20 8.30 21.37
CA ASN A 24 10.81 8.09 20.96
C ASN A 24 10.71 7.97 19.44
N ILE A 25 10.76 6.73 18.97
CA ILE A 25 10.70 6.41 17.54
C ILE A 25 9.34 6.84 16.98
N ILE A 26 8.24 6.62 17.69
CA ILE A 26 6.89 7.01 17.25
C ILE A 26 6.79 8.53 16.99
N LYS A 27 7.24 9.34 17.96
CA LYS A 27 7.17 10.82 17.85
C LYS A 27 8.09 11.42 16.78
N GLY A 28 9.03 10.65 16.26
CA GLY A 28 9.93 11.12 15.21
C GLY A 28 9.69 10.48 13.85
N ASN A 29 8.64 9.68 13.65
CA ASN A 29 8.30 9.11 12.34
C ASN A 29 7.27 10.01 11.66
N ASP A 30 7.76 11.06 11.02
CA ASP A 30 6.90 12.01 10.32
C ASP A 30 6.64 11.54 8.88
N LEU A 31 5.37 11.65 8.46
CA LEU A 31 4.96 11.41 7.09
C LEU A 31 4.85 12.75 6.36
N TYR A 32 5.47 12.83 5.20
CA TYR A 32 5.39 13.99 4.32
C TYR A 32 4.85 13.59 2.96
N VAL A 33 4.03 14.44 2.37
CA VAL A 33 3.70 14.35 0.94
C VAL A 33 4.48 15.44 0.22
N TYR A 34 5.39 15.01 -0.63
CA TYR A 34 6.14 15.88 -1.53
C TYR A 34 5.44 15.95 -2.88
N LYS A 35 5.25 17.18 -3.38
CA LYS A 35 4.82 17.48 -4.73
C LYS A 35 5.98 18.18 -5.45
N PRO A 36 6.56 17.61 -6.52
CA PRO A 36 7.59 18.26 -7.31
C PRO A 36 7.05 19.52 -7.97
N ALA A 37 7.97 20.39 -8.38
CA ALA A 37 7.64 21.70 -8.91
C ALA A 37 6.71 21.61 -10.13
N GLY A 38 5.52 22.21 -10.00
CA GLY A 38 4.66 22.64 -11.11
C GLY A 38 4.59 24.17 -11.14
N ASP A 39 3.50 24.74 -11.64
CA ASP A 39 3.30 26.20 -11.76
C ASP A 39 3.42 26.96 -10.42
N GLY A 40 3.26 26.27 -9.28
CA GLY A 40 3.38 26.82 -7.92
C GLY A 40 4.70 26.50 -7.20
N GLY A 41 5.68 25.90 -7.87
CA GLY A 41 6.92 25.43 -7.23
C GLY A 41 6.74 24.12 -6.43
N PRO A 42 7.85 23.57 -5.89
CA PRO A 42 7.79 22.33 -5.12
C PRO A 42 7.17 22.58 -3.73
N SER A 43 6.39 21.63 -3.23
CA SER A 43 5.80 21.71 -1.89
C SER A 43 6.05 20.44 -1.10
N LEU A 44 6.27 20.59 0.21
CA LEU A 44 6.42 19.49 1.14
C LEU A 44 5.41 19.68 2.28
N THR A 45 4.45 18.77 2.40
CA THR A 45 3.35 18.87 3.38
C THR A 45 3.54 17.82 4.46
N LEU A 46 3.71 18.25 5.71
CA LEU A 46 3.70 17.36 6.89
C LEU A 46 2.27 16.86 7.14
N LEU A 47 2.11 15.56 7.31
CA LEU A 47 0.85 14.95 7.73
C LEU A 47 0.78 14.89 9.26
N PRO A 48 -0.42 15.03 9.86
CA PRO A 48 -0.61 14.72 11.27
C PRO A 48 -0.27 13.24 11.54
N GLN A 49 0.06 12.93 12.78
CA GLN A 49 0.37 11.56 13.20
C GLN A 49 -0.86 10.65 13.04
N PRO A 50 -0.71 9.45 12.46
CA PRO A 50 -1.80 8.49 12.35
C PRO A 50 -2.36 8.07 13.73
N PRO A 51 -3.67 7.79 13.85
CA PRO A 51 -4.28 7.33 15.08
C PRO A 51 -3.59 6.07 15.60
N GLY A 52 -3.36 6.01 16.92
CA GLY A 52 -2.72 4.86 17.56
C GLY A 52 -1.19 4.84 17.48
N GLY A 53 -0.54 5.86 16.90
CA GLY A 53 0.92 5.93 16.83
C GLY A 53 1.55 4.87 15.93
N ILE A 54 0.80 4.44 14.89
CA ILE A 54 1.21 3.40 13.96
C ILE A 54 2.27 3.95 12.99
N ILE A 55 3.26 3.11 12.69
CA ILE A 55 4.28 3.38 11.68
C ILE A 55 4.02 2.48 10.48
N PHE A 56 3.80 3.08 9.30
CA PHE A 56 3.53 2.33 8.09
C PHE A 56 4.81 1.88 7.38
N CYS A 57 4.79 0.65 6.88
CA CYS A 57 5.77 0.14 5.91
C CYS A 57 5.32 0.46 4.47
N SER A 58 6.26 0.51 3.53
CA SER A 58 5.99 0.83 2.11
C SER A 58 4.98 -0.12 1.45
N TYR A 59 4.91 -1.37 1.90
CA TYR A 59 3.95 -2.35 1.39
C TYR A 59 2.54 -2.19 2.00
N GLN A 60 2.34 -1.35 3.02
CA GLN A 60 1.03 -1.18 3.68
C GLN A 60 0.31 0.09 3.27
N VAL A 61 1.04 1.11 2.79
CA VAL A 61 0.51 2.45 2.55
C VAL A 61 0.72 2.89 1.12
N GLY A 62 -0.29 3.56 0.57
CA GLY A 62 -0.22 4.22 -0.73
C GLY A 62 -0.70 5.67 -0.65
N VAL A 63 -0.31 6.46 -1.64
CA VAL A 63 -0.81 7.82 -1.87
C VAL A 63 -1.59 7.81 -3.18
N LEU A 64 -2.64 8.61 -3.25
CA LEU A 64 -3.46 8.76 -4.44
C LEU A 64 -3.72 10.24 -4.70
N SER A 65 -3.34 10.70 -5.88
CA SER A 65 -3.70 11.99 -6.45
C SER A 65 -5.16 11.93 -6.92
N CYS A 66 -5.96 12.90 -6.51
CA CYS A 66 -7.36 12.99 -6.91
C CYS A 66 -7.58 14.31 -7.65
N PRO A 67 -8.11 14.26 -8.89
CA PRO A 67 -8.47 15.48 -9.60
C PRO A 67 -9.54 16.23 -8.81
N ALA A 68 -9.54 17.55 -8.93
CA ALA A 68 -10.69 18.32 -8.49
C ALA A 68 -11.92 17.84 -9.25
N ASN A 69 -13.08 17.75 -8.58
CA ASN A 69 -14.31 17.47 -9.28
C ASN A 69 -14.47 18.52 -10.39
N ASN A 70 -15.14 18.18 -11.49
CA ASN A 70 -15.43 19.07 -12.63
C ASN A 70 -16.37 20.24 -12.26
N SER A 71 -16.22 20.83 -11.08
CA SER A 71 -16.83 22.09 -10.68
C SER A 71 -16.22 23.19 -11.55
N ARG A 72 -17.07 24.09 -12.05
CA ARG A 72 -16.69 25.22 -12.91
C ARG A 72 -15.81 26.26 -12.19
N ASP A 73 -15.37 25.97 -10.98
CA ASP A 73 -14.45 26.79 -10.21
C ASP A 73 -13.01 26.34 -10.48
N GLU A 74 -12.32 27.09 -11.34
CA GLU A 74 -10.86 26.98 -11.60
C GLU A 74 -9.98 27.09 -10.33
N LYS A 75 -10.59 27.33 -9.16
CA LYS A 75 -9.94 27.42 -7.85
C LYS A 75 -9.96 26.12 -7.05
N GLU A 76 -10.70 25.08 -7.44
CA GLU A 76 -10.68 23.83 -6.70
C GLU A 76 -9.34 23.11 -6.96
N LYS A 77 -8.43 23.21 -5.99
CA LYS A 77 -7.11 22.59 -6.05
C LYS A 77 -7.26 21.06 -6.02
N SER A 78 -6.49 20.36 -6.85
CA SER A 78 -6.26 18.92 -6.73
C SER A 78 -6.04 18.54 -5.27
N PHE A 79 -6.66 17.47 -4.81
CA PHE A 79 -6.47 16.95 -3.46
C PHE A 79 -5.81 15.58 -3.52
N PHE A 80 -5.41 15.04 -2.39
CA PHE A 80 -4.82 13.71 -2.32
C PHE A 80 -5.34 12.94 -1.12
N MET A 81 -5.22 11.63 -1.23
CA MET A 81 -5.53 10.69 -0.15
C MET A 81 -4.29 9.88 0.18
N VAL A 82 -4.14 9.50 1.44
CA VAL A 82 -3.16 8.48 1.87
C VAL A 82 -3.94 7.36 2.54
N ALA A 83 -3.79 6.14 2.03
CA ALA A 83 -4.52 4.99 2.53
C ALA A 83 -3.53 3.90 2.96
N ALA A 84 -3.68 3.39 4.17
CA ALA A 84 -2.92 2.27 4.69
C ALA A 84 -3.84 1.16 5.18
N LEU A 85 -3.54 -0.09 4.83
CA LEU A 85 -4.26 -1.26 5.31
C LEU A 85 -3.37 -2.02 6.29
N CYS A 86 -3.76 -2.07 7.55
CA CYS A 86 -3.03 -2.74 8.62
C CYS A 86 -3.83 -3.93 9.16
N HIS A 87 -3.16 -4.95 9.67
CA HIS A 87 -3.86 -6.01 10.41
C HIS A 87 -4.38 -5.47 11.74
N ASP A 88 -5.59 -5.88 12.12
CA ASP A 88 -6.12 -5.61 13.46
C ASP A 88 -5.55 -6.63 14.45
N GLU A 89 -4.46 -6.27 15.11
CA GLU A 89 -3.82 -7.12 16.13
C GLU A 89 -4.71 -7.40 17.35
N SER A 90 -5.78 -6.61 17.56
CA SER A 90 -6.73 -6.83 18.65
C SER A 90 -7.78 -7.91 18.36
N ALA A 91 -7.84 -8.41 17.11
CA ALA A 91 -8.80 -9.42 16.70
C ALA A 91 -8.26 -10.84 16.89
N ILE A 92 -8.94 -11.64 17.71
CA ILE A 92 -8.61 -13.06 17.99
C ILE A 92 -8.73 -13.95 16.73
N ALA A 93 -9.40 -13.47 15.67
CA ALA A 93 -9.53 -14.17 14.39
C ALA A 93 -8.73 -13.46 13.29
N ARG A 94 -7.98 -14.26 12.52
CA ARG A 94 -7.28 -13.85 11.28
C ARG A 94 -8.24 -13.10 10.34
N GLY A 95 -7.74 -12.10 9.60
CA GLY A 95 -8.50 -11.46 8.51
C GLY A 95 -9.26 -10.16 8.81
N ARG A 96 -9.03 -9.51 9.96
CA ARG A 96 -9.55 -8.17 10.18
C ARG A 96 -8.49 -7.13 9.84
N PHE A 97 -8.87 -6.16 9.03
CA PHE A 97 -8.03 -5.04 8.67
C PHE A 97 -8.53 -3.75 9.31
N VAL A 98 -7.59 -2.87 9.63
CA VAL A 98 -7.86 -1.47 9.94
C VAL A 98 -7.39 -0.65 8.75
N LEU A 99 -8.34 0.01 8.09
CA LEU A 99 -8.03 0.98 7.03
C LEU A 99 -7.81 2.34 7.67
N HIS A 100 -6.59 2.86 7.55
CA HIS A 100 -6.25 4.23 7.89
C HIS A 100 -6.34 5.09 6.63
N LEU A 101 -7.15 6.14 6.67
CA LEU A 101 -7.34 7.04 5.54
C LEU A 101 -7.07 8.48 5.98
N TYR A 102 -6.16 9.14 5.29
CA TYR A 102 -5.95 10.58 5.39
C TYR A 102 -6.58 11.27 4.19
N TYR A 103 -7.34 12.34 4.44
CA TYR A 103 -7.93 13.16 3.40
C TYR A 103 -7.35 14.58 3.43
N SER A 104 -6.69 15.02 2.35
CA SER A 104 -5.99 16.30 2.36
C SER A 104 -6.91 17.51 2.48
N LYS A 105 -8.20 17.42 2.10
CA LYS A 105 -9.13 18.56 2.28
C LYS A 105 -9.54 18.76 3.74
N HIS A 106 -9.61 17.68 4.51
CA HIS A 106 -10.00 17.73 5.94
C HIS A 106 -8.78 17.71 6.87
N GLN A 107 -7.60 17.39 6.32
CA GLN A 107 -6.33 17.29 7.04
C GLN A 107 -6.42 16.39 8.28
N THR A 108 -7.22 15.33 8.21
CA THR A 108 -7.45 14.41 9.33
C THR A 108 -7.35 12.97 8.88
N TRP A 109 -6.99 12.11 9.84
CA TRP A 109 -6.99 10.67 9.68
C TRP A 109 -8.30 10.08 10.20
N THR A 110 -8.81 9.08 9.49
CA THR A 110 -9.84 8.17 9.97
C THR A 110 -9.25 6.76 10.05
N ALA A 111 -9.79 5.93 10.94
CA ALA A 111 -9.40 4.53 11.11
C ALA A 111 -10.65 3.66 11.16
N THR A 112 -10.82 2.80 10.15
CA THR A 112 -12.02 2.00 9.95
C THR A 112 -11.71 0.52 10.11
N LYS A 113 -12.29 -0.11 11.14
CA LYS A 113 -12.16 -1.56 11.43
C LYS A 113 -13.20 -2.44 10.71
N LYS A 114 -14.11 -1.82 9.95
CA LYS A 114 -15.24 -2.50 9.31
C LYS A 114 -14.96 -2.95 7.88
N CYS A 115 -13.71 -2.86 7.43
CA CYS A 115 -13.30 -3.31 6.10
C CYS A 115 -13.33 -4.84 6.07
N GLN A 116 -14.49 -5.39 5.72
CA GLN A 116 -14.67 -6.81 5.45
C GLN A 116 -14.69 -6.99 3.93
N ASP A 117 -14.13 -8.10 3.44
CA ASP A 117 -14.42 -8.50 2.08
C ASP A 117 -15.78 -9.17 1.99
N ASP A 118 -16.46 -8.96 0.88
CA ASP A 118 -17.79 -9.52 0.66
C ASP A 118 -17.79 -11.07 0.61
N GLN A 119 -16.61 -11.71 0.60
CA GLN A 119 -16.43 -13.11 0.22
C GLN A 119 -15.60 -13.97 1.22
N GLY A 120 -15.01 -13.38 2.27
CA GLY A 120 -14.25 -14.11 3.30
C GLY A 120 -12.86 -14.64 2.87
N TYR A 121 -12.36 -14.25 1.70
CA TYR A 121 -11.01 -14.53 1.19
C TYR A 121 -9.90 -13.68 1.87
N CYS A 122 -10.26 -12.64 2.62
CA CYS A 122 -9.35 -11.75 3.35
C CYS A 122 -8.57 -12.39 4.50
N LEU A 123 -8.92 -13.61 4.92
CA LEU A 123 -8.43 -14.19 6.18
C LEU A 123 -6.90 -14.34 6.23
N LEU A 124 -6.23 -14.48 5.09
CA LEU A 124 -4.79 -14.71 5.01
C LEU A 124 -4.04 -13.63 4.22
N HIS A 125 -4.70 -12.59 3.73
CA HIS A 125 -4.07 -11.59 2.87
C HIS A 125 -2.96 -10.83 3.61
N GLN A 126 -1.77 -10.79 3.02
CA GLN A 126 -0.62 -10.05 3.52
C GLN A 126 -0.17 -9.03 2.47
N ASN A 127 -0.20 -7.75 2.83
CA ASN A 127 0.22 -6.73 1.89
C ASN A 127 1.71 -6.91 1.55
N THR A 128 1.98 -6.97 0.26
CA THR A 128 3.32 -7.01 -0.35
C THR A 128 3.59 -5.75 -1.15
N ARG A 129 2.53 -5.08 -1.63
CA ARG A 129 2.58 -3.83 -2.40
C ARG A 129 1.26 -3.08 -2.28
N VAL A 130 1.31 -1.76 -2.43
CA VAL A 130 0.12 -0.92 -2.65
C VAL A 130 0.24 -0.25 -4.01
N VAL A 131 -0.84 -0.24 -4.79
CA VAL A 131 -0.88 0.34 -6.12
C VAL A 131 -2.02 1.37 -6.19
N ALA A 132 -1.69 2.58 -6.59
CA ALA A 132 -2.67 3.61 -6.95
C ALA A 132 -3.38 3.20 -8.24
N VAL A 133 -4.71 3.11 -8.19
CA VAL A 133 -5.55 2.78 -9.36
C VAL A 133 -6.26 4.04 -9.87
N GLY A 134 -6.73 4.88 -8.96
CA GLY A 134 -7.42 6.13 -9.29
C GLY A 134 -8.82 5.89 -9.83
N GLY A 135 -9.26 6.74 -10.76
CA GLY A 135 -10.62 6.73 -11.30
C GLY A 135 -11.64 7.48 -10.42
N GLU A 136 -12.90 7.40 -10.79
CA GLU A 136 -14.01 8.13 -10.15
C GLU A 136 -14.19 7.77 -8.67
N ASP A 137 -13.93 6.50 -8.33
CA ASP A 137 -14.04 5.97 -6.97
C ASP A 137 -12.79 6.18 -6.11
N ALA A 138 -11.76 6.84 -6.65
CA ALA A 138 -10.47 7.02 -5.99
C ALA A 138 -9.90 5.69 -5.46
N THR A 139 -9.84 4.68 -6.34
CA THR A 139 -9.53 3.31 -5.93
C THR A 139 -8.04 3.14 -5.62
N ILE A 140 -7.74 2.38 -4.56
CA ILE A 140 -6.42 1.86 -4.25
C ILE A 140 -6.44 0.34 -4.16
N ALA A 141 -5.33 -0.30 -4.54
CA ALA A 141 -5.18 -1.74 -4.54
C ALA A 141 -4.13 -2.17 -3.51
N PHE A 142 -4.55 -2.90 -2.48
CA PHE A 142 -3.65 -3.59 -1.56
C PHE A 142 -3.38 -4.99 -2.10
N VAL A 143 -2.12 -5.29 -2.37
CA VAL A 143 -1.73 -6.48 -3.12
C VAL A 143 -1.04 -7.47 -2.20
N ASP A 144 -1.52 -8.70 -2.20
CA ASP A 144 -0.80 -9.89 -1.77
C ASP A 144 -0.35 -10.63 -3.02
N LEU A 145 0.95 -10.55 -3.32
CA LEU A 145 1.53 -11.16 -4.53
C LEU A 145 1.43 -12.69 -4.54
N TRP A 146 1.08 -13.36 -3.44
CA TRP A 146 0.78 -14.80 -3.42
C TRP A 146 -0.69 -15.11 -3.70
N GLN A 147 -1.60 -14.25 -3.24
CA GLN A 147 -3.04 -14.54 -3.22
C GLN A 147 -3.84 -13.71 -4.23
N GLY A 148 -3.77 -12.39 -4.11
CA GLY A 148 -4.75 -11.53 -4.75
C GLY A 148 -4.64 -10.06 -4.38
N ILE A 149 -5.61 -9.30 -4.86
CA ILE A 149 -5.72 -7.86 -4.73
C ILE A 149 -6.98 -7.54 -3.94
N LEU A 150 -6.86 -6.67 -2.94
CA LEU A 150 -7.98 -6.02 -2.26
C LEU A 150 -8.12 -4.61 -2.82
N LEU A 151 -9.14 -4.40 -3.65
CA LEU A 151 -9.51 -3.10 -4.18
C LEU A 151 -10.36 -2.37 -3.14
N CYS A 152 -10.00 -1.12 -2.86
CA CYS A 152 -10.68 -0.25 -1.92
C CYS A 152 -11.03 1.08 -2.59
N ASP A 153 -12.32 1.36 -2.68
CA ASP A 153 -12.87 2.57 -3.26
C ASP A 153 -12.94 3.65 -2.17
N LEU A 154 -11.94 4.54 -2.14
CA LEU A 154 -11.74 5.46 -1.02
C LEU A 154 -12.85 6.51 -0.91
N SER A 155 -13.54 6.82 -2.01
CA SER A 155 -14.68 7.75 -2.02
C SER A 155 -15.89 7.23 -1.23
N GLN A 156 -16.02 5.90 -1.05
CA GLN A 156 -17.19 5.27 -0.43
C GLN A 156 -16.93 4.75 0.99
N VAL A 157 -15.71 4.90 1.51
CA VAL A 157 -15.29 4.32 2.81
C VAL A 157 -16.16 4.77 3.98
N GLU A 158 -16.62 6.02 4.01
CA GLU A 158 -17.48 6.53 5.08
C GLU A 158 -18.88 5.91 5.06
N ALA A 159 -19.44 5.68 3.87
CA ALA A 159 -20.79 5.14 3.69
C ALA A 159 -20.80 3.61 3.79
N LYS A 160 -19.87 2.95 3.10
CA LYS A 160 -19.74 1.50 3.05
C LYS A 160 -18.26 1.12 2.81
N PRO A 161 -17.49 0.86 3.86
CA PRO A 161 -16.11 0.39 3.71
C PRO A 161 -16.10 -1.07 3.25
N CYS A 162 -16.19 -1.33 1.95
CA CYS A 162 -16.06 -2.67 1.39
C CYS A 162 -14.72 -2.84 0.65
N LEU A 163 -14.13 -4.02 0.81
CA LEU A 163 -12.97 -4.46 0.04
C LEU A 163 -13.44 -5.44 -1.03
N ARG A 164 -13.11 -5.16 -2.28
CA ARG A 164 -13.41 -6.05 -3.41
C ARG A 164 -12.19 -6.90 -3.71
N TYR A 165 -12.32 -8.22 -3.55
CA TYR A 165 -11.23 -9.15 -3.82
C TYR A 165 -11.14 -9.50 -5.31
N ALA A 166 -9.93 -9.51 -5.85
CA ALA A 166 -9.60 -10.04 -7.17
C ALA A 166 -8.41 -11.01 -7.07
N PRO A 167 -8.55 -12.28 -7.49
CA PRO A 167 -7.45 -13.24 -7.38
C PRO A 167 -6.32 -12.91 -8.36
N LEU A 168 -5.09 -13.20 -7.95
CA LEU A 168 -3.95 -13.19 -8.86
C LEU A 168 -3.78 -14.55 -9.56
N PRO A 169 -3.10 -14.59 -10.72
CA PRO A 169 -2.73 -15.85 -11.35
C PRO A 169 -1.92 -16.73 -10.38
N PRO A 170 -2.18 -18.05 -10.35
CA PRO A 170 -1.44 -18.97 -9.49
C PRO A 170 0.06 -18.99 -9.88
N PRO A 171 0.96 -19.33 -8.94
CA PRO A 171 2.37 -19.51 -9.23
C PRO A 171 2.66 -20.45 -10.38
N ALA A 172 3.40 -19.94 -11.37
CA ALA A 172 4.02 -20.79 -12.37
C ALA A 172 5.19 -21.55 -11.70
N GLY A 173 5.01 -22.85 -11.47
CA GLY A 173 6.03 -23.72 -10.89
C GLY A 173 5.78 -24.12 -9.43
N PRO A 174 6.70 -24.89 -8.82
CA PRO A 174 6.55 -25.34 -7.44
C PRO A 174 6.46 -24.14 -6.48
N PRO A 175 5.76 -24.27 -5.35
CA PRO A 175 5.67 -23.21 -4.36
C PRO A 175 7.07 -22.79 -3.92
N ILE A 176 7.49 -21.58 -4.29
CA ILE A 176 8.72 -21.02 -3.76
C ILE A 176 8.37 -20.52 -2.36
N LEU A 177 8.91 -21.19 -1.34
CA LEU A 177 8.82 -20.70 0.02
C LEU A 177 9.66 -19.41 0.12
N GLY A 178 9.02 -18.29 0.42
CA GLY A 178 9.73 -17.02 0.59
C GLY A 178 8.89 -15.79 0.31
N ASP A 179 9.57 -14.65 0.30
CA ASP A 179 8.99 -13.35 -0.01
C ASP A 179 8.64 -13.26 -1.50
N ALA A 180 7.35 -13.09 -1.82
CA ALA A 180 6.87 -12.99 -3.20
C ALA A 180 7.58 -11.89 -3.98
N ARG A 181 7.99 -10.80 -3.31
CA ARG A 181 8.63 -9.63 -3.93
C ARG A 181 9.98 -9.95 -4.58
N LEU A 182 10.57 -11.11 -4.27
CA LEU A 182 11.82 -11.56 -4.88
C LEU A 182 11.63 -12.13 -6.29
N SER A 183 10.40 -12.47 -6.68
CA SER A 183 10.13 -13.15 -7.95
C SER A 183 8.84 -12.70 -8.63
N ARG A 184 8.01 -11.88 -7.98
CA ARG A 184 6.71 -11.42 -8.46
C ARG A 184 6.61 -9.92 -8.30
N ASP A 185 5.98 -9.27 -9.27
CA ASP A 185 5.61 -7.86 -9.14
C ASP A 185 4.33 -7.54 -9.91
N ILE A 186 3.72 -6.42 -9.57
CA ILE A 186 2.51 -5.93 -10.20
C ILE A 186 2.54 -4.40 -10.34
N ALA A 187 1.99 -3.91 -11.43
CA ALA A 187 1.74 -2.49 -11.66
C ALA A 187 0.36 -2.28 -12.29
N PHE A 188 -0.21 -1.09 -12.11
CA PHE A 188 -1.38 -0.65 -12.85
C PHE A 188 -0.93 0.28 -13.98
N VAL A 189 -1.18 -0.11 -15.23
CA VAL A 189 -0.68 0.58 -16.42
C VAL A 189 -1.79 0.60 -17.46
N GLU A 190 -2.16 1.79 -17.94
CA GLU A 190 -3.17 1.98 -19.00
C GLU A 190 -4.50 1.26 -18.69
N GLY A 191 -5.01 1.46 -17.47
CA GLY A 191 -6.28 0.89 -17.04
C GLY A 191 -6.25 -0.60 -16.70
N ARG A 192 -5.08 -1.24 -16.67
CA ARG A 192 -4.94 -2.69 -16.49
C ARG A 192 -3.85 -3.03 -15.48
N PHE A 193 -4.12 -4.06 -14.68
CA PHE A 193 -3.07 -4.69 -13.88
C PHE A 193 -2.16 -5.51 -14.80
N LYS A 194 -0.87 -5.19 -14.76
CA LYS A 194 0.20 -5.97 -15.39
C LYS A 194 0.95 -6.70 -14.28
N TYR A 195 0.92 -8.02 -14.34
CA TYR A 195 1.55 -8.91 -13.38
C TYR A 195 2.75 -9.60 -14.04
N VAL A 196 3.85 -9.71 -13.32
CA VAL A 196 5.06 -10.39 -13.78
C VAL A 196 5.51 -11.42 -12.75
N GLN A 197 6.00 -12.56 -13.24
CA GLN A 197 6.64 -13.57 -12.42
C GLN A 197 7.95 -13.99 -13.10
N GLN A 198 9.04 -13.87 -12.36
CA GLN A 198 10.35 -14.36 -12.77
C GLN A 198 10.49 -15.83 -12.36
N GLN A 199 10.88 -16.68 -13.31
CA GLN A 199 11.29 -18.05 -12.99
C GLN A 199 12.72 -18.02 -12.45
N LEU A 200 12.85 -18.22 -11.14
CA LEU A 200 14.16 -18.41 -10.52
C LEU A 200 14.65 -19.83 -10.83
N HIS A 201 15.44 -19.97 -11.90
CA HIS A 201 16.27 -21.15 -12.11
C HIS A 201 17.44 -21.07 -11.13
N TRP A 202 17.23 -21.54 -9.90
CA TRP A 202 18.37 -21.85 -9.04
C TRP A 202 19.17 -22.94 -9.77
N LEU A 203 20.43 -22.64 -10.14
CA LEU A 203 21.41 -23.66 -10.50
C LEU A 203 21.30 -24.75 -9.43
N GLN A 204 21.05 -26.00 -9.85
CA GLN A 204 21.15 -27.16 -8.97
C GLN A 204 22.43 -27.00 -8.14
N VAL A 205 22.27 -26.64 -6.87
CA VAL A 205 23.39 -26.68 -5.93
C VAL A 205 23.82 -28.13 -5.96
N CYS A 206 25.05 -28.36 -6.43
CA CYS A 206 25.64 -29.67 -6.60
C CYS A 206 25.25 -30.56 -5.42
N SER A 207 24.57 -31.67 -5.72
CA SER A 207 24.48 -32.79 -4.80
C SER A 207 25.89 -33.09 -4.33
N VAL A 208 26.17 -32.86 -3.05
CA VAL A 208 27.32 -33.47 -2.42
C VAL A 208 27.01 -34.95 -2.43
N ASP A 209 27.61 -35.66 -3.38
CA ASP A 209 27.61 -37.11 -3.42
C ASP A 209 28.10 -37.60 -2.06
N GLN A 210 27.19 -38.21 -1.30
CA GLN A 210 27.59 -39.15 -0.28
C GLN A 210 28.16 -40.37 -0.99
N THR A 211 29.45 -40.35 -1.30
CA THR A 211 30.20 -41.56 -1.57
C THR A 211 31.48 -41.59 -0.73
N SER A 212 31.42 -42.47 0.28
CA SER A 212 32.47 -43.40 0.70
C SER A 212 33.80 -42.83 1.23
N VAL A 213 34.08 -43.05 2.52
CA VAL A 213 35.40 -43.53 2.97
C VAL A 213 35.23 -44.51 4.14
N CYS A 214 35.63 -45.75 3.86
CA CYS A 214 36.08 -46.89 4.70
C CYS A 214 35.40 -47.22 6.02
#